data_AF-A0A137S9T9-F1
#
_entry.id   AF-A0A137S9T9-F1
#
_cell.length_a   1.000
_cell.length_b   1.000
_cell.length_c   1.000
_cell.angle_alpha   90.00
_cell.angle_beta   90.00
_cell.angle_gamma   90.00
#
_symmetry.space_group_name_H-M   'P 1'
#
loop_
_entity.id
_entity.type
_entity.pdbx_description
1 polymer ?
#
loop_
_entity_poly.entity_id
_entity_poly.type
_entity_poly.pdbx_seq_one_letter_code
_entity_poly.pdbx_strand_id
1 'polypeptide(L)'
;MLQKLLFIMLFLIGFNAFALTQESGNLAPPGVDVYIISPADGDIVSPTFTVRFGLRGMGIAPAGIDRVKTAHHHLLIDTKVLPNLTKPLQATDKVRHFGGGQTETQLTLKPGKHTLQLLLGNYAHVPHDKPLMSTKITITVK
;
A
#
# COMPACT_ATOMS: atom_id res chain seq x y z
N MET A 1 -10.47 -72.16 14.32
CA MET A 1 -10.05 -71.72 12.97
C MET A 1 -11.16 -70.83 12.43
N LEU A 2 -10.98 -69.72 11.72
CA LEU A 2 -9.87 -68.81 11.47
C LEU A 2 -10.53 -67.68 10.64
N GLN A 3 -10.23 -66.42 10.99
CA GLN A 3 -10.37 -65.18 10.18
C GLN A 3 -11.78 -64.71 9.77
N LYS A 4 -12.29 -63.61 10.35
CA LYS A 4 -12.02 -62.21 9.97
C LYS A 4 -12.20 -61.97 8.47
N LEU A 5 -13.27 -61.27 8.05
CA LEU A 5 -13.09 -60.18 7.10
C LEU A 5 -14.10 -59.06 7.32
N LEU A 6 -13.50 -57.92 7.62
CA LEU A 6 -14.02 -56.60 7.93
C LEU A 6 -14.58 -55.98 6.65
N PHE A 7 -15.88 -55.65 6.60
CA PHE A 7 -16.42 -54.77 5.55
C PHE A 7 -16.02 -53.33 5.90
N ILE A 8 -14.86 -52.89 5.39
CA ILE A 8 -14.47 -51.48 5.44
C ILE A 8 -15.31 -50.73 4.40
N MET A 9 -16.30 -50.00 4.88
CA MET A 9 -17.02 -49.00 4.12
C MET A 9 -16.06 -47.84 3.83
N LEU A 10 -15.47 -47.83 2.63
CA LEU A 10 -14.57 -46.76 2.20
C LEU A 10 -15.42 -45.56 1.77
N PHE A 11 -15.72 -44.67 2.73
CA PHE A 11 -16.35 -43.38 2.45
C PHE A 11 -15.31 -42.49 1.74
N LEU A 12 -15.33 -42.44 0.41
CA LEU A 12 -14.60 -41.41 -0.34
C LEU A 12 -15.31 -40.06 -0.10
N ILE A 13 -14.90 -39.36 0.95
CA ILE A 13 -15.19 -37.93 1.06
C ILE A 13 -14.31 -37.24 0.02
N GLY A 14 -14.91 -36.92 -1.12
CA GLY A 14 -14.28 -36.10 -2.15
C GLY A 14 -13.80 -34.79 -1.52
N PHE A 15 -12.48 -34.61 -1.47
CA PHE A 15 -11.86 -33.37 -1.07
C PHE A 15 -12.16 -32.35 -2.16
N ASN A 16 -13.22 -31.56 -1.98
CA ASN A 16 -13.46 -30.39 -2.83
C ASN A 16 -12.35 -29.39 -2.52
N ALA A 17 -11.31 -29.40 -3.34
CA ALA A 17 -10.34 -28.32 -3.39
C ALA A 17 -11.11 -27.07 -3.85
N PHE A 18 -11.57 -26.25 -2.90
CA PHE A 18 -11.87 -24.86 -3.19
C PHE A 18 -10.56 -24.24 -3.67
N ALA A 19 -10.39 -24.15 -4.98
CA ALA A 19 -9.41 -23.28 -5.58
C ALA A 19 -9.79 -21.86 -5.13
N LEU A 20 -9.13 -21.35 -4.09
CA LEU A 20 -9.13 -19.93 -3.83
C LEU A 20 -8.49 -19.31 -5.06
N THR A 21 -9.31 -18.74 -5.94
CA THR A 21 -8.84 -17.85 -6.99
C THR A 21 -8.07 -16.75 -6.28
N GLN A 22 -6.75 -16.84 -6.33
CA GLN A 22 -5.87 -15.80 -5.85
C GLN A 22 -6.13 -14.63 -6.80
N GLU A 23 -6.94 -13.66 -6.36
CA GLU A 23 -7.02 -12.39 -7.07
C GLU A 23 -5.64 -11.72 -6.95
N SER A 24 -4.73 -12.09 -7.85
CA SER A 24 -3.49 -11.38 -8.15
C SER A 24 -3.76 -10.17 -9.05
N GLY A 25 -4.92 -9.55 -8.87
CA GLY A 25 -5.29 -8.31 -9.51
C GLY A 25 -4.68 -7.14 -8.75
N ASN A 26 -4.24 -6.13 -9.47
CA ASN A 26 -3.87 -4.82 -8.95
C ASN A 26 -5.09 -4.03 -8.40
N LEU A 27 -6.12 -4.77 -7.97
CA LEU A 27 -7.38 -4.30 -7.41
C LEU A 27 -7.27 -4.32 -5.89
N ALA A 28 -7.55 -3.17 -5.28
CA ALA A 28 -7.66 -3.07 -3.84
C ALA A 28 -9.04 -3.58 -3.36
N PRO A 29 -9.11 -4.27 -2.20
CA PRO A 29 -10.39 -4.59 -1.59
C PRO A 29 -11.18 -3.32 -1.22
N PRO A 30 -12.52 -3.41 -1.02
CA PRO A 30 -13.29 -2.28 -0.55
C PRO A 30 -12.89 -1.86 0.87
N GLY A 31 -13.06 -0.57 1.19
CA GLY A 31 -12.78 -0.04 2.53
C GLY A 31 -11.29 0.20 2.83
N VAL A 32 -10.44 0.17 1.80
CA VAL A 32 -9.02 0.55 1.93
C VAL A 32 -8.87 2.06 1.99
N ASP A 33 -8.05 2.51 2.91
CA ASP A 33 -7.82 3.93 3.16
C ASP A 33 -6.34 4.17 3.44
N VAL A 34 -5.74 5.16 2.78
CA VAL A 34 -4.35 5.59 3.00
C VAL A 34 -4.38 7.05 3.42
N TYR A 35 -3.65 7.39 4.47
CA TYR A 35 -3.78 8.70 5.11
C TYR A 35 -2.46 9.18 5.70
N ILE A 36 -2.32 10.51 5.73
CA ILE A 36 -1.25 11.18 6.47
C ILE A 36 -1.79 11.44 7.89
N ILE A 37 -1.04 10.98 8.89
CA ILE A 37 -1.34 11.18 10.31
C ILE A 37 -0.82 12.53 10.77
N SER A 38 0.41 12.86 10.37
CA SER A 38 1.04 14.14 10.66
C SER A 38 2.04 14.49 9.54
N PRO A 39 2.24 15.77 9.20
CA PRO A 39 1.47 16.93 9.66
C PRO A 39 0.01 16.89 9.19
N ALA A 40 -0.86 17.65 9.85
CA ALA A 40 -2.23 17.87 9.41
C ALA A 40 -2.29 18.93 8.30
N ASP A 41 -3.41 18.99 7.59
CA ASP A 41 -3.66 20.06 6.62
C ASP A 41 -3.70 21.43 7.32
N GLY A 42 -2.98 22.40 6.77
CA GLY A 42 -2.82 23.74 7.32
C GLY A 42 -1.67 23.92 8.31
N ASP A 43 -0.99 22.84 8.72
CA ASP A 43 0.07 22.93 9.72
C ASP A 43 1.25 23.80 9.27
N ILE A 44 1.85 24.48 10.25
CA ILE A 44 3.11 25.20 10.10
C ILE A 44 4.23 24.38 10.74
N VAL A 45 5.26 24.04 9.96
CA VAL A 45 6.35 23.14 10.39
C VAL A 45 7.72 23.78 10.24
N SER A 46 8.71 23.25 10.97
CA SER A 46 10.13 23.58 10.78
C SER A 46 10.65 23.05 9.43
N PRO A 47 11.79 23.56 8.91
CA PRO A 47 12.39 23.07 7.67
C PRO A 47 12.56 21.56 7.57
N THR A 48 12.93 20.92 8.68
CA THR A 48 12.96 19.47 8.83
C THR A 48 11.86 19.03 9.77
N PHE A 49 11.01 18.12 9.33
CA PHE A 49 9.86 17.64 10.08
C PHE A 49 9.59 16.16 9.77
N THR A 50 8.87 15.49 10.67
CA THR A 50 8.49 14.08 10.47
C THR A 50 7.11 14.02 9.81
N VAL A 51 7.02 13.27 8.72
CA VAL A 51 5.74 12.88 8.11
C VAL A 51 5.43 11.45 8.56
N ARG A 52 4.29 11.24 9.21
CA ARG A 52 3.78 9.92 9.62
C ARG A 52 2.54 9.59 8.83
N PHE A 53 2.41 8.36 8.39
CA PHE A 53 1.35 7.92 7.51
C PHE A 53 0.90 6.48 7.81
N GLY A 54 -0.30 6.16 7.35
CA GLY A 54 -0.94 4.89 7.64
C GLY A 54 -1.78 4.34 6.50
N LEU A 55 -2.13 3.08 6.66
CA LEU A 55 -2.95 2.29 5.76
C LEU A 55 -3.94 1.48 6.60
N ARG A 56 -5.22 1.49 6.19
CA ARG A 56 -6.29 0.67 6.75
C ARG A 56 -6.87 -0.23 5.67
N GLY A 57 -7.20 -1.47 6.03
CA GLY A 57 -7.85 -2.45 5.12
C GLY A 57 -6.90 -3.28 4.26
N MET A 58 -5.59 -3.02 4.30
CA MET A 58 -4.53 -3.78 3.64
C MET A 58 -3.27 -3.84 4.51
N GLY A 59 -2.38 -4.79 4.20
CA GLY A 59 -1.06 -4.88 4.81
C GLY A 59 -0.01 -4.05 4.07
N ILE A 60 1.15 -3.85 4.71
CA ILE A 60 2.32 -3.26 4.09
C ILE A 60 3.36 -4.36 3.88
N ALA A 61 3.94 -4.44 2.70
CA ALA A 61 5.04 -5.37 2.40
C ALA A 61 6.15 -4.63 1.65
N PRO A 62 7.41 -5.10 1.73
CA PRO A 62 8.48 -4.57 0.91
C PRO A 62 8.16 -4.68 -0.58
N ALA A 63 8.57 -3.69 -1.35
CA ALA A 63 8.54 -3.77 -2.81
C ALA A 63 9.37 -4.97 -3.29
N GLY A 64 8.95 -5.57 -4.41
CA GLY A 64 9.48 -6.81 -4.94
C GLY A 64 8.92 -8.08 -4.30
N ILE A 65 8.23 -7.98 -3.15
CA ILE A 65 7.57 -9.11 -2.51
C ILE A 65 6.08 -9.10 -2.88
N ASP A 66 5.70 -9.99 -3.80
CA ASP A 66 4.29 -10.17 -4.16
C ASP A 66 3.56 -10.96 -3.07
N ARG A 67 2.81 -10.21 -2.24
CA ARG A 67 1.99 -10.78 -1.17
C ARG A 67 0.57 -10.24 -1.28
N VAL A 68 -0.38 -11.17 -1.22
CA VAL A 68 -1.82 -10.90 -1.29
C VAL A 68 -2.22 -9.80 -0.30
N LYS A 69 -3.01 -8.83 -0.79
CA LYS A 69 -3.55 -7.69 -0.01
C LYS A 69 -2.47 -6.85 0.68
N THR A 70 -1.32 -6.69 0.04
CA THR A 70 -0.26 -5.80 0.52
C THR A 70 0.17 -4.78 -0.52
N ALA A 71 0.71 -3.67 -0.04
CA ALA A 71 1.19 -2.56 -0.84
C ALA A 71 2.38 -1.88 -0.13
N HIS A 72 2.90 -0.81 -0.71
CA HIS A 72 3.81 0.10 -0.04
C HIS A 72 3.49 1.57 -0.38
N HIS A 73 4.02 2.47 0.45
CA HIS A 73 3.75 3.90 0.33
C HIS A 73 4.67 4.59 -0.67
N HIS A 74 4.12 5.61 -1.32
CA HIS A 74 4.86 6.69 -1.96
C HIS A 74 4.34 8.01 -1.43
N LEU A 75 5.22 9.00 -1.28
CA LEU A 75 4.85 10.37 -0.94
C LEU A 75 5.09 11.26 -2.15
N LEU A 76 4.02 11.90 -2.61
CA LEU A 76 4.02 12.91 -3.65
C LEU A 76 4.19 14.28 -2.99
N ILE A 77 5.24 15.00 -3.38
CA ILE A 77 5.61 16.33 -2.88
C ILE A 77 5.43 17.33 -4.02
N ASP A 78 4.63 18.36 -3.81
CA ASP A 78 4.38 19.43 -4.80
C ASP A 78 4.05 18.93 -6.21
N THR A 79 3.30 17.84 -6.25
CA THR A 79 2.88 17.15 -7.47
C THR A 79 1.52 17.68 -7.92
N LYS A 80 1.56 18.52 -8.97
CA LYS A 80 0.36 19.11 -9.60
C LYS A 80 -0.27 18.17 -10.62
N VAL A 81 0.58 17.55 -11.45
CA VAL A 81 0.19 16.56 -12.45
C VAL A 81 0.61 15.20 -11.93
N LEU A 82 -0.34 14.27 -11.85
CA LEU A 82 -0.05 12.92 -11.39
C LEU A 82 0.85 12.18 -12.39
N PRO A 83 1.75 11.30 -11.90
CA PRO A 83 2.52 10.42 -12.77
C PRO A 83 1.60 9.45 -13.52
N ASN A 84 2.15 8.74 -14.51
CA ASN A 84 1.39 7.68 -15.17
C ASN A 84 1.08 6.55 -14.17
N LEU A 85 -0.19 6.40 -13.82
CA LEU A 85 -0.66 5.48 -12.78
C LEU A 85 -0.73 4.03 -13.24
N THR A 86 -0.44 3.73 -14.51
CA THR A 86 -0.42 2.37 -15.06
C THR A 86 1.00 1.82 -15.22
N LYS A 87 2.01 2.54 -14.72
CA LYS A 87 3.42 2.20 -14.82
C LYS A 87 4.09 2.28 -13.44
N PRO A 88 5.24 1.61 -13.26
CA PRO A 88 6.04 1.80 -12.07
C PRO A 88 6.34 3.28 -11.86
N LEU A 89 6.13 3.78 -10.65
CA LEU A 89 6.43 5.14 -10.30
C LEU A 89 7.93 5.40 -10.39
N GLN A 90 8.33 6.38 -11.18
CA GLN A 90 9.73 6.79 -11.24
C GLN A 90 10.09 7.56 -9.98
N ALA A 91 11.22 7.22 -9.37
CA ALA A 91 11.79 8.02 -8.30
C ALA A 91 12.22 9.39 -8.84
N THR A 92 11.75 10.45 -8.20
CA THR A 92 12.09 11.84 -8.51
C THR A 92 12.15 12.62 -7.21
N ASP A 93 12.61 13.86 -7.24
CA ASP A 93 12.57 14.76 -6.07
C ASP A 93 11.14 14.99 -5.55
N LYS A 94 10.12 14.71 -6.37
CA LYS A 94 8.70 14.85 -6.04
C LYS A 94 8.00 13.55 -5.67
N VAL A 95 8.65 12.40 -5.89
CA VAL A 95 8.06 11.08 -5.63
C VAL A 95 9.03 10.29 -4.79
N ARG A 96 8.78 10.27 -3.48
CA ARG A 96 9.60 9.53 -2.51
C ARG A 96 9.03 8.14 -2.28
N HIS A 97 9.90 7.14 -2.33
CA HIS A 97 9.55 5.72 -2.24
C HIS A 97 9.74 5.19 -0.83
N PHE A 98 8.81 4.36 -0.38
CA PHE A 98 8.87 3.65 0.90
C PHE A 98 8.70 2.14 0.71
N GLY A 99 9.43 1.61 -0.28
CA GLY A 99 9.43 0.19 -0.64
C GLY A 99 10.01 -0.74 0.43
N GLY A 100 10.51 -0.23 1.56
CA GLY A 100 10.87 -1.07 2.71
C GLY A 100 9.72 -1.29 3.69
N GLY A 101 8.53 -0.74 3.39
CA GLY A 101 7.38 -0.79 4.27
C GLY A 101 7.40 0.27 5.37
N GLN A 102 8.11 1.39 5.14
CA GLN A 102 8.13 2.49 6.09
C GLN A 102 6.73 3.10 6.26
N THR A 103 6.47 3.63 7.44
CA THR A 103 5.23 4.36 7.81
C THR A 103 5.51 5.80 8.25
N GLU A 104 6.78 6.21 8.21
CA GLU A 104 7.20 7.57 8.49
C GLU A 104 8.49 7.92 7.77
N THR A 105 8.77 9.22 7.69
CA THR A 105 10.03 9.74 7.17
C THR A 105 10.32 11.13 7.75
N GLN A 106 11.61 11.47 7.85
CA GLN A 106 12.00 12.87 7.96
C GLN A 106 12.07 13.51 6.57
N LEU A 107 11.40 14.63 6.43
CA LEU A 107 11.37 15.43 5.22
C LEU A 107 11.97 16.81 5.51
N THR A 108 12.86 17.24 4.63
CA THR A 108 13.43 18.59 4.66
C THR A 108 12.97 19.33 3.41
N LEU A 109 12.28 20.45 3.60
CA LEU A 109 11.78 21.30 2.51
C LEU A 109 12.27 22.73 2.70
N LYS A 110 12.21 23.52 1.61
CA LYS A 110 12.51 24.95 1.66
C LYS A 110 11.37 25.69 2.37
N PRO A 111 11.60 26.89 2.94
CA PRO A 111 10.52 27.72 3.44
C PRO A 111 9.47 28.02 2.37
N GLY A 112 8.18 27.96 2.74
CA GLY A 112 7.06 28.20 1.83
C GLY A 112 5.92 27.19 1.94
N LYS A 113 4.95 27.33 1.04
CA LYS A 113 3.76 26.47 0.98
C LYS A 113 4.06 25.21 0.16
N HIS A 114 3.78 24.04 0.75
CA HIS A 114 4.00 22.73 0.12
C HIS A 114 2.74 21.88 0.18
N THR A 115 2.61 20.96 -0.78
CA THR A 115 1.54 19.94 -0.78
C THR A 115 2.12 18.54 -0.64
N LEU A 116 1.46 17.72 0.16
CA LEU A 116 1.82 16.33 0.43
C LEU A 116 0.62 15.42 0.15
N GLN A 117 0.86 14.29 -0.51
CA GLN A 117 -0.17 13.29 -0.77
C GLN A 117 0.45 11.91 -0.87
N LEU A 118 -0.20 10.90 -0.29
CA LEU A 118 0.24 9.52 -0.44
C LEU A 118 -0.36 8.88 -1.68
N LEU A 119 0.40 7.96 -2.27
CA LEU A 119 -0.04 7.09 -3.36
C LEU A 119 0.47 5.67 -3.10
N LEU A 120 -0.44 4.69 -3.11
CA LEU A 120 -0.12 3.29 -2.84
C LEU A 120 0.23 2.54 -4.12
N GLY A 121 1.41 1.91 -4.12
CA GLY A 121 1.84 1.01 -5.18
C GLY A 121 1.81 -0.45 -4.72
N ASN A 122 1.58 -1.35 -5.67
CA ASN A 122 1.75 -2.78 -5.48
C ASN A 122 3.24 -3.18 -5.37
N TYR A 123 3.54 -4.47 -5.31
CA TYR A 123 4.92 -4.97 -5.20
C TYR A 123 5.88 -4.45 -6.31
N ALA A 124 5.37 -4.09 -7.48
CA ALA A 124 6.14 -3.59 -8.62
C ALA A 124 6.19 -2.04 -8.72
N HIS A 125 5.81 -1.32 -7.66
CA HIS A 125 5.67 0.14 -7.63
C HIS A 125 4.61 0.68 -8.59
N VAL A 126 3.70 -0.16 -9.08
CA VAL A 126 2.61 0.28 -9.95
C VAL A 126 1.42 0.64 -9.06
N PRO A 127 0.81 1.83 -9.20
CA PRO A 127 -0.42 2.17 -8.51
C PRO A 127 -1.54 1.17 -8.80
N HIS A 128 -2.46 1.01 -7.84
CA HIS A 128 -3.63 0.14 -8.00
C HIS A 128 -4.58 0.66 -9.10
N ASP A 129 -5.34 -0.23 -9.76
CA ASP A 129 -6.18 0.11 -10.91
C ASP A 129 -7.20 1.21 -10.60
N LYS A 130 -7.78 1.13 -9.39
CA LYS A 130 -8.36 2.29 -8.71
C LYS A 130 -7.29 2.86 -7.79
N PRO A 131 -6.69 4.02 -8.11
CA PRO A 131 -5.60 4.56 -7.32
C PRO A 131 -6.02 4.81 -5.87
N LEU A 132 -5.27 4.22 -4.95
CA LEU A 132 -5.41 4.47 -3.53
C LEU A 132 -4.52 5.65 -3.16
N MET A 133 -5.17 6.77 -2.85
CA MET A 133 -4.51 8.04 -2.55
C MET A 133 -5.09 8.65 -1.29
N SER A 134 -4.26 9.35 -0.52
CA SER A 134 -4.75 10.10 0.63
C SER A 134 -5.42 11.39 0.18
N THR A 135 -6.15 12.02 1.09
CA THR A 135 -6.40 13.47 0.99
C THR A 135 -5.07 14.18 0.80
N LYS A 136 -5.05 15.14 -0.13
CA LYS A 136 -3.91 16.03 -0.32
C LYS A 136 -3.94 17.08 0.79
N ILE A 137 -2.85 17.17 1.54
CA ILE A 137 -2.69 18.21 2.56
C ILE A 137 -1.75 19.30 2.04
N THR A 138 -1.88 20.47 2.63
CA THR A 138 -1.06 21.64 2.43
C THR A 138 -0.42 22.02 3.75
N ILE A 139 0.88 22.27 3.76
CA ILE A 139 1.62 22.75 4.92
C ILE A 139 2.39 24.02 4.58
N THR A 140 2.80 24.75 5.61
CA THR A 140 3.72 25.89 5.48
C THR A 140 4.99 25.63 6.25
N VAL A 141 6.12 25.63 5.55
CA VAL A 141 7.45 25.50 6.14
C VAL A 141 7.97 26.90 6.47
N LYS A 142 8.42 27.10 7.71
CA LYS A 142 9.04 28.36 8.19
C LYS A 142 10.46 28.55 7.70
#